data_AF-A0A1N6ZKE5-F1
#
_entry.id   AF-A0A1N6ZKE5-F1
#
_cell.length_a   1.000
_cell.length_b   1.000
_cell.length_c   1.000
_cell.angle_alpha   90.00
_cell.angle_beta   90.00
_cell.angle_gamma   90.00
#
_symmetry.space_group_name_H-M   'P 1'
#
loop_
_entity.id
_entity.type
_entity.pdbx_description
1 polymer ?
#
loop_
_entity_poly.entity_id
_entity_poly.type
_entity_poly.pdbx_seq_one_letter_code
_entity_poly.pdbx_strand_id
1 'polypeptide(L)'
;MTDRLAPSMTVSKPTRRLAGLMIALAAAGCTTIAQQPVPATPTPQFSALDLRRYGEVGGEPFHVPAVSLEDLRPRNLRRLVDYPTAHQPGTLIVDPANRFLFLVQENGKALRYGVGVGREGLEFTGSATVERKAQWPRWTPTQDMIKREPSRYAKWAGGMKGGEANPLGARALYLFKDGRDTLYRIHGTNEPDTIGEAVSSGCIRMMNQDVIDLYNRIPKGSKVVILPA
;
A
#
# COMPACT_ATOMS: atom_id res chain seq x y z
N MET A 1 16.99 -28.89 77.21
CA MET A 1 17.16 -27.78 78.17
C MET A 1 15.77 -27.29 78.52
N THR A 2 15.37 -27.50 79.78
CA THR A 2 14.24 -26.90 80.54
C THR A 2 12.93 -26.62 79.78
N ASP A 3 11.90 -27.45 79.83
CA ASP A 3 11.03 -27.78 80.99
C ASP A 3 9.99 -26.68 81.31
N ARG A 4 8.79 -27.13 81.70
CA ARG A 4 7.67 -26.44 82.39
C ARG A 4 6.62 -25.71 81.52
N LEU A 5 5.30 -25.87 81.72
CA LEU A 5 4.50 -26.49 82.79
C LEU A 5 3.06 -26.74 82.26
N ALA A 6 2.49 -27.90 82.57
CA ALA A 6 1.04 -28.15 82.62
C ALA A 6 0.46 -27.55 83.93
N PRO A 7 -0.88 -27.43 84.18
CA PRO A 7 -1.78 -28.59 84.45
C PRO A 7 -3.21 -28.42 83.89
N SER A 8 -3.91 -29.47 83.44
CA SER A 8 -4.70 -30.47 84.16
C SER A 8 -6.14 -30.04 84.55
N MET A 9 -7.01 -31.05 84.48
CA MET A 9 -8.37 -31.19 85.04
C MET A 9 -9.49 -30.63 84.14
N THR A 10 -10.60 -31.32 83.87
CA THR A 10 -11.21 -32.49 84.49
C THR A 10 -12.28 -33.06 83.54
N VAL A 11 -12.50 -34.38 83.59
CA VAL A 11 -13.60 -35.09 82.94
C VAL A 11 -14.91 -34.86 83.71
N SER A 12 -16.02 -34.59 83.02
CA SER A 12 -17.36 -34.98 83.49
C SER A 12 -18.31 -35.25 82.33
N LYS A 13 -19.01 -36.39 82.44
CA LYS A 13 -20.11 -36.88 81.60
C LYS A 13 -21.42 -36.14 81.99
N PRO A 14 -22.61 -36.61 81.59
CA PRO A 14 -23.19 -36.91 80.27
C PRO A 14 -24.43 -36.01 80.04
N THR A 15 -25.12 -36.17 78.90
CA THR A 15 -26.58 -36.47 78.79
C THR A 15 -27.22 -35.85 77.55
N ARG A 16 -28.04 -36.71 76.91
CA ARG A 16 -28.90 -36.45 75.76
C ARG A 16 -30.03 -35.48 76.12
N ARG A 17 -30.38 -34.58 75.19
CA ARG A 17 -31.73 -34.07 74.86
C ARG A 17 -31.58 -33.07 73.70
N LEU A 18 -31.96 -33.42 72.48
CA LEU A 18 -33.30 -33.31 71.85
C LEU A 18 -33.48 -31.98 71.09
N ALA A 19 -33.81 -32.14 69.79
CA ALA A 19 -34.65 -31.28 68.95
C ALA A 19 -34.15 -29.88 68.51
N GLY A 20 -34.12 -29.68 67.20
CA GLY A 20 -33.95 -28.37 66.57
C GLY A 20 -33.55 -28.45 65.08
N LEU A 21 -34.38 -29.08 64.25
CA LEU A 21 -34.18 -29.08 62.78
C LEU A 21 -34.65 -27.72 62.22
N MET A 22 -33.71 -26.80 61.99
CA MET A 22 -33.93 -25.56 61.23
C MET A 22 -33.39 -25.77 59.82
N ILE A 23 -34.27 -26.07 58.87
CA ILE A 23 -33.94 -26.15 57.44
C ILE A 23 -33.80 -24.71 56.93
N ALA A 24 -32.56 -24.25 56.75
CA ALA A 24 -32.26 -23.00 56.05
C ALA A 24 -32.31 -23.25 54.53
N LEU A 25 -33.36 -22.75 53.87
CA LEU A 25 -33.52 -22.78 52.43
C LEU A 25 -32.53 -21.76 51.81
N ALA A 26 -31.35 -22.23 51.38
CA ALA A 26 -30.40 -21.41 50.63
C ALA A 26 -30.87 -21.30 49.17
N ALA A 27 -31.50 -20.19 48.81
CA ALA A 27 -31.78 -19.86 47.41
C ALA A 27 -30.47 -19.52 46.68
N ALA A 28 -29.96 -20.45 45.88
CA ALA A 28 -28.83 -20.22 44.99
C ALA A 28 -29.26 -19.33 43.81
N GLY A 29 -29.10 -18.01 43.95
CA GLY A 29 -29.28 -17.07 42.85
C GLY A 29 -28.14 -17.21 41.85
N CYS A 30 -28.44 -17.68 40.64
CA CYS A 30 -27.49 -17.62 39.52
C CYS A 30 -27.28 -16.16 39.13
N THR A 31 -26.14 -15.56 39.50
CA THR A 31 -25.76 -14.25 38.98
C THR A 31 -25.19 -14.45 37.57
N THR A 32 -25.94 -14.02 36.55
CA THR A 32 -25.39 -13.91 35.20
C THR A 32 -24.44 -12.72 35.22
N ILE A 33 -23.13 -12.99 35.25
CA ILE A 33 -22.12 -11.95 35.06
C ILE A 33 -22.24 -11.51 33.59
N ALA A 34 -22.77 -10.32 33.37
CA ALA A 34 -22.75 -9.69 32.06
C ALA A 34 -21.29 -9.49 31.65
N GLN A 35 -20.84 -10.23 30.64
CA GLN A 35 -19.50 -10.12 30.08
C GLN A 35 -19.35 -8.69 29.52
N GLN A 36 -18.46 -7.90 30.11
CA GLN A 36 -18.18 -6.55 29.60
C GLN A 36 -17.71 -6.65 28.14
N PRO A 37 -18.23 -5.82 27.22
CA PRO A 37 -17.74 -5.79 25.85
C PRO A 37 -16.24 -5.50 25.87
N VAL A 38 -15.44 -6.43 25.37
CA VAL A 38 -14.00 -6.20 25.20
C VAL A 38 -13.85 -5.06 24.18
N PRO A 39 -13.10 -3.99 24.46
CA PRO A 39 -12.87 -2.95 23.47
C PRO A 39 -12.25 -3.59 22.23
N ALA A 40 -12.91 -3.44 21.06
CA ALA A 40 -12.35 -3.91 19.82
C ALA A 40 -10.99 -3.23 19.59
N THR A 41 -9.92 -4.02 19.50
CA THR A 41 -8.62 -3.48 19.09
C THR A 41 -8.79 -2.88 17.69
N PRO A 42 -8.38 -1.62 17.45
CA PRO A 42 -8.48 -1.04 16.11
C PRO A 42 -7.68 -1.92 15.14
N THR A 43 -8.34 -2.39 14.08
CA THR A 43 -7.66 -3.13 13.01
C THR A 43 -6.57 -2.23 12.42
N PRO A 44 -5.32 -2.70 12.32
CA PRO A 44 -4.27 -1.92 11.67
C PRO A 44 -4.72 -1.51 10.26
N GLN A 45 -4.62 -0.22 9.94
CA GLN A 45 -5.05 0.32 8.65
C GLN A 45 -4.27 -0.30 7.47
N PHE A 46 -3.03 -0.75 7.72
CA PHE A 46 -2.14 -1.34 6.74
C PHE A 46 -1.68 -2.73 7.16
N SER A 47 -1.57 -3.65 6.19
CA SER A 47 -1.08 -5.00 6.45
C SER A 47 0.45 -5.03 6.60
N ALA A 48 0.99 -6.07 7.25
CA ALA A 48 2.44 -6.30 7.30
C ALA A 48 3.06 -6.40 5.90
N LEU A 49 2.31 -6.93 4.92
CA LEU A 49 2.73 -6.98 3.52
C LEU A 49 2.84 -5.58 2.90
N ASP A 50 1.96 -4.65 3.26
CA ASP A 50 2.01 -3.27 2.76
C ASP A 50 3.24 -2.54 3.31
N LEU A 51 3.48 -2.65 4.62
CA LEU A 51 4.66 -2.06 5.27
C LEU A 51 5.95 -2.57 4.62
N ARG A 52 6.04 -3.88 4.32
CA ARG A 52 7.19 -4.44 3.63
C ARG A 52 7.30 -3.96 2.18
N ARG A 53 6.18 -3.91 1.46
CA ARG A 53 6.15 -3.54 0.02
C ARG A 53 6.57 -2.09 -0.19
N TYR A 54 6.19 -1.20 0.72
CA TYR A 54 6.42 0.24 0.64
C TYR A 54 7.53 0.73 1.56
N GLY A 55 8.30 -0.18 2.16
CA GLY A 55 9.53 0.14 2.85
C GLY A 55 10.64 0.61 1.91
N GLU A 56 11.80 0.89 2.49
CA GLU A 56 13.02 1.23 1.76
C GLU A 56 13.43 0.08 0.83
N VAL A 57 13.85 0.41 -0.40
CA VAL A 57 14.32 -0.58 -1.37
C VAL A 57 15.84 -0.58 -1.45
N GLY A 58 16.46 -1.67 -0.99
CA GLY A 58 17.89 -1.90 -1.14
C GLY A 58 18.29 -2.47 -2.50
N GLY A 59 19.59 -2.44 -2.80
CA GLY A 59 20.16 -3.04 -4.02
C GLY A 59 20.06 -2.18 -5.28
N GLU A 60 19.48 -0.98 -5.17
CA GLU A 60 19.48 0.03 -6.23
C GLU A 60 20.75 0.89 -6.18
N PRO A 61 21.22 1.42 -7.33
CA PRO A 61 22.38 2.33 -7.35
C PRO A 61 22.12 3.69 -6.69
N PHE A 62 20.86 4.02 -6.43
CA PHE A 62 20.46 5.21 -5.69
C PHE A 62 19.43 4.81 -4.63
N HIS A 63 19.40 5.55 -3.53
CA HIS A 63 18.48 5.34 -2.44
C HIS A 63 17.01 5.47 -2.91
N VAL A 64 16.17 4.54 -2.44
CA VAL A 64 14.72 4.56 -2.65
C VAL A 64 14.07 4.54 -1.26
N PRO A 65 13.65 5.71 -0.74
CA PRO A 65 13.11 5.80 0.61
C PRO A 65 11.82 5.00 0.77
N ALA A 66 11.54 4.60 2.00
CA ALA A 66 10.23 4.12 2.39
C ALA A 66 9.16 5.20 2.12
N VAL A 67 7.97 4.78 1.73
CA VAL A 67 6.83 5.67 1.58
C VAL A 67 6.07 5.73 2.90
N SER A 68 5.80 6.94 3.41
CA SER A 68 4.87 7.10 4.53
C SER A 68 3.48 6.71 4.04
N LEU A 69 2.95 5.64 4.62
CA LEU A 69 1.63 5.13 4.24
C LEU A 69 0.51 6.01 4.80
N GLU A 70 0.79 6.75 5.87
CA GLU A 70 -0.11 7.71 6.50
C GLU A 70 -0.52 8.83 5.52
N ASP A 71 0.43 9.26 4.68
CA ASP A 71 0.20 10.28 3.65
C ASP A 71 -0.49 9.72 2.39
N LEU A 72 -0.61 8.39 2.29
CA LEU A 72 -1.23 7.72 1.16
C LEU A 72 -2.66 7.27 1.46
N ARG A 73 -3.54 7.49 0.49
CA ARG A 73 -4.87 6.87 0.53
C ARG A 73 -4.74 5.35 0.35
N PRO A 74 -5.33 4.51 1.23
CA PRO A 74 -5.23 3.06 1.13
C PRO A 74 -5.63 2.45 -0.22
N ARG A 75 -6.53 3.10 -0.97
CA ARG A 75 -6.94 2.68 -2.31
C ARG A 75 -5.80 2.64 -3.33
N ASN A 76 -4.76 3.45 -3.12
CA ASN A 76 -3.62 3.63 -4.03
C ASN A 76 -2.54 2.56 -3.84
N LEU A 77 -2.66 1.74 -2.79
CA LEU A 77 -1.76 0.62 -2.57
C LEU A 77 -2.02 -0.48 -3.59
N ARG A 78 -0.97 -1.19 -3.96
CA ARG A 78 -1.00 -2.30 -4.90
C ARG A 78 -1.88 -3.42 -4.36
N ARG A 79 -2.83 -3.88 -5.17
CA ARG A 79 -3.77 -4.94 -4.81
C ARG A 79 -3.97 -5.89 -5.97
N LEU A 80 -4.09 -7.19 -5.66
CA LEU A 80 -4.68 -8.14 -6.59
C LEU A 80 -6.20 -7.98 -6.53
N VAL A 81 -6.83 -7.78 -7.68
CA VAL A 81 -8.28 -7.54 -7.76
C VAL A 81 -8.91 -8.44 -8.83
N ASP A 82 -10.21 -8.69 -8.67
CA ASP A 82 -11.05 -9.17 -9.77
C ASP A 82 -11.07 -8.13 -10.89
N TYR A 83 -10.78 -8.59 -12.10
CA TYR A 83 -10.72 -7.75 -13.29
C TYR A 83 -11.07 -8.58 -14.54
N PRO A 84 -12.37 -8.86 -14.75
CA PRO A 84 -12.82 -9.54 -15.97
C PRO A 84 -12.53 -8.66 -17.19
N THR A 85 -11.74 -9.17 -18.13
CA THR A 85 -11.36 -8.44 -19.34
C THR A 85 -11.10 -9.39 -20.50
N ALA A 86 -11.27 -8.90 -21.72
CA ALA A 86 -10.87 -9.62 -22.94
C ALA A 86 -9.38 -9.42 -23.30
N HIS A 87 -8.67 -8.56 -22.57
CA HIS A 87 -7.24 -8.36 -22.76
C HIS A 87 -6.44 -9.56 -22.25
N GLN A 88 -5.35 -9.87 -22.96
CA GLN A 88 -4.48 -10.99 -22.61
C GLN A 88 -3.65 -10.68 -21.35
N PRO A 89 -3.32 -11.69 -20.51
CA PRO A 89 -2.36 -11.54 -19.43
C PRO A 89 -1.05 -10.88 -19.90
N GLY A 90 -0.48 -10.00 -19.06
CA GLY A 90 0.69 -9.20 -19.41
C GLY A 90 0.37 -7.87 -20.12
N THR A 91 -0.90 -7.62 -20.48
CA THR A 91 -1.35 -6.30 -20.95
C THR A 91 -1.42 -5.30 -19.79
N LEU A 92 -0.99 -4.08 -20.04
CA LEU A 92 -1.20 -2.95 -19.13
C LEU A 92 -2.44 -2.17 -19.55
N ILE A 93 -3.37 -1.95 -18.62
CA ILE A 93 -4.51 -1.05 -18.81
C ILE A 93 -4.32 0.14 -17.89
N VAL A 94 -4.26 1.34 -18.45
CA VAL A 94 -4.20 2.60 -17.70
C VAL A 94 -5.60 3.19 -17.73
N ASP A 95 -6.15 3.48 -16.55
CA ASP A 95 -7.43 4.12 -16.34
C ASP A 95 -7.18 5.48 -15.65
N PRO A 96 -7.00 6.56 -16.43
CA PRO A 96 -6.69 7.86 -15.87
C PRO A 96 -7.82 8.45 -15.02
N ALA A 97 -9.08 8.21 -15.41
CA ALA A 97 -10.27 8.67 -14.70
C ALA A 97 -10.27 8.17 -13.24
N ASN A 98 -9.99 6.88 -13.04
CA ASN A 98 -9.90 6.27 -11.72
C ASN A 98 -8.51 6.30 -11.11
N ARG A 99 -7.51 6.79 -11.85
CA ARG A 99 -6.11 6.92 -11.42
C ARG A 99 -5.50 5.58 -11.00
N PHE A 100 -5.74 4.57 -11.82
CA PHE A 100 -5.20 3.23 -11.66
C PHE A 100 -4.49 2.74 -12.92
N LEU A 101 -3.51 1.87 -12.70
CA LEU A 101 -2.91 1.02 -13.73
C LEU A 101 -3.14 -0.43 -13.34
N PHE A 102 -3.55 -1.25 -14.30
CA PHE A 102 -3.80 -2.68 -14.13
C PHE A 102 -2.81 -3.47 -14.98
N LEU A 103 -2.05 -4.38 -14.36
CA LEU A 103 -1.35 -5.45 -15.06
C LEU A 103 -2.27 -6.67 -15.09
N VAL A 104 -2.79 -7.00 -16.26
CA VAL A 104 -3.72 -8.13 -16.46
C VAL A 104 -3.01 -9.44 -16.13
N GLN A 105 -3.69 -10.28 -15.34
CA GLN A 105 -3.24 -11.61 -14.97
C GLN A 105 -4.24 -12.67 -15.45
N GLU A 106 -3.88 -13.93 -15.28
CA GLU A 106 -4.77 -15.06 -15.54
C GLU A 106 -5.97 -15.07 -14.57
N ASN A 107 -6.95 -15.93 -14.86
CA ASN A 107 -8.11 -16.20 -14.01
C ASN A 107 -8.98 -14.97 -13.70
N GLY A 108 -9.06 -14.03 -14.66
CA GLY A 108 -9.89 -12.82 -14.51
C GLY A 108 -9.40 -11.89 -13.41
N LYS A 109 -8.09 -11.86 -13.14
CA LYS A 109 -7.47 -10.99 -12.13
C LYS A 109 -6.59 -9.94 -12.77
N ALA A 110 -6.28 -8.89 -12.01
CA ALA A 110 -5.21 -7.95 -12.34
C ALA A 110 -4.48 -7.47 -11.07
N LEU A 111 -3.19 -7.18 -11.20
CA LEU A 111 -2.50 -6.35 -10.22
C LEU A 111 -2.84 -4.89 -10.51
N ARG A 112 -3.58 -4.26 -9.60
CA ARG A 112 -3.91 -2.83 -9.64
C ARG A 112 -2.86 -2.05 -8.89
N TYR A 113 -2.39 -0.96 -9.47
CA TYR A 113 -1.45 0.02 -8.92
C TYR A 113 -2.13 1.39 -8.88
N GLY A 114 -1.96 2.14 -7.78
CA GLY A 114 -2.29 3.56 -7.75
C GLY A 114 -1.32 4.36 -8.61
N VAL A 115 -1.84 5.31 -9.39
CA VAL A 115 -1.01 6.17 -10.24
C VAL A 115 -1.36 7.64 -10.10
N GLY A 116 -0.38 8.52 -10.29
CA GLY A 116 -0.61 9.93 -10.60
C GLY A 116 -0.73 10.11 -12.11
N VAL A 117 -1.59 11.03 -12.55
CA VAL A 117 -1.91 11.23 -13.97
C VAL A 117 -1.67 12.67 -14.40
N GLY A 118 -1.76 12.92 -15.70
CA GLY A 118 -1.64 14.25 -16.26
C GLY A 118 -2.75 15.17 -15.79
N ARG A 119 -2.53 16.48 -15.90
CA ARG A 119 -3.66 17.41 -15.96
C ARG A 119 -4.49 17.12 -17.21
N GLU A 120 -5.80 17.36 -17.11
CA GLU A 120 -6.78 17.10 -18.17
C GLU A 120 -6.30 17.63 -19.53
N GLY A 121 -6.51 16.83 -20.59
CA GLY A 121 -6.16 17.21 -21.97
C GLY A 121 -4.71 16.94 -22.40
N LEU A 122 -3.85 16.40 -21.52
CA LEU A 122 -2.45 16.06 -21.84
C LEU A 122 -2.21 14.55 -22.01
N GLU A 123 -3.27 13.75 -22.02
CA GLU A 123 -3.17 12.30 -21.98
C GLU A 123 -3.31 11.68 -23.36
N PHE A 124 -2.35 10.81 -23.68
CA PHE A 124 -2.45 9.94 -24.84
C PHE A 124 -3.53 8.87 -24.56
N THR A 125 -4.47 8.69 -25.48
CA THR A 125 -5.46 7.61 -25.41
C THR A 125 -5.26 6.57 -26.51
N GLY A 126 -5.70 5.34 -26.26
CA GLY A 126 -5.62 4.22 -27.21
C GLY A 126 -4.51 3.23 -26.88
N SER A 127 -4.05 2.48 -27.88
CA SER A 127 -3.06 1.41 -27.70
C SER A 127 -1.64 1.87 -28.01
N ALA A 128 -0.69 1.36 -27.23
CA ALA A 128 0.75 1.54 -27.40
C ALA A 128 1.51 0.27 -26.96
N THR A 129 2.82 0.28 -27.16
CA THR A 129 3.73 -0.82 -26.79
C THR A 129 4.91 -0.29 -25.99
N VAL A 130 5.36 -1.05 -24.99
CA VAL A 130 6.60 -0.75 -24.25
C VAL A 130 7.82 -1.17 -25.05
N GLU A 131 8.37 -0.30 -25.90
CA GLU A 131 9.55 -0.63 -26.72
C GLU A 131 10.87 -0.37 -25.99
N ARG A 132 10.88 0.58 -25.05
CA ARG A 132 12.08 0.95 -24.31
C ARG A 132 11.81 1.00 -22.82
N LYS A 133 12.78 0.47 -22.08
CA LYS A 133 12.78 0.37 -20.62
C LYS A 133 14.10 0.95 -20.12
N ALA A 134 14.04 1.77 -19.08
CA ALA A 134 15.23 2.34 -18.45
C ALA A 134 15.15 2.27 -16.93
N GLN A 135 16.28 1.95 -16.31
CA GLN A 135 16.53 2.15 -14.90
C GLN A 135 17.17 3.54 -14.71
N TRP A 136 16.73 4.27 -13.68
CA TRP A 136 17.23 5.61 -13.32
C TRP A 136 17.41 6.52 -14.55
N PRO A 137 16.32 6.76 -15.30
CA PRO A 137 16.39 7.47 -16.57
C PRO A 137 16.86 8.91 -16.42
N ARG A 138 17.52 9.43 -17.47
CA ARG A 138 17.69 10.88 -17.64
C ARG A 138 16.32 11.54 -17.83
N TRP A 139 16.12 12.69 -17.21
CA TRP A 139 14.93 13.51 -17.37
C TRP A 139 15.27 14.86 -17.99
N THR A 140 14.42 15.35 -18.89
CA THR A 140 14.50 16.71 -19.41
C THR A 140 13.11 17.33 -19.31
N PRO A 141 12.95 18.52 -18.68
CA PRO A 141 11.67 19.21 -18.65
C PRO A 141 11.23 19.57 -20.07
N THR A 142 9.91 19.58 -20.31
CA THR A 142 9.38 20.05 -21.58
C THR A 142 9.56 21.56 -21.71
N GLN A 143 9.49 22.08 -22.93
CA GLN A 143 9.56 23.53 -23.16
C GLN A 143 8.44 24.27 -22.43
N ASP A 144 7.24 23.68 -22.34
CA ASP A 144 6.12 24.31 -21.65
C ASP A 144 6.29 24.31 -20.13
N MET A 145 6.95 23.29 -19.56
CA MET A 145 7.36 23.33 -18.15
C MET A 145 8.33 24.49 -17.91
N ILE A 146 9.38 24.63 -18.74
CA ILE A 146 10.35 25.73 -18.64
C ILE A 146 9.67 27.09 -18.79
N LYS A 147 8.77 27.26 -19.76
CA LYS A 147 8.02 28.52 -19.95
C LYS A 147 7.15 28.87 -18.74
N ARG A 148 6.49 27.86 -18.14
CA ARG A 148 5.58 28.07 -17.01
C ARG A 148 6.32 28.39 -15.71
N GLU A 149 7.41 27.69 -15.42
CA GLU A 149 8.19 27.87 -14.17
C GLU A 149 9.71 27.90 -14.49
N PRO A 150 10.22 28.97 -15.13
CA PRO A 150 11.60 29.02 -15.62
C PRO A 150 12.63 28.95 -14.49
N SER A 151 12.38 29.61 -13.36
CA SER A 151 13.24 29.56 -12.18
C SER A 151 13.42 28.14 -11.63
N ARG A 152 12.42 27.27 -11.80
CA ARG A 152 12.44 25.88 -11.34
C ARG A 152 13.11 24.95 -12.35
N TYR A 153 12.77 25.09 -13.64
CA TYR A 153 13.10 24.08 -14.66
C TYR A 153 14.22 24.47 -15.64
N ALA A 154 14.51 25.76 -15.86
CA ALA A 154 15.48 26.17 -16.88
C ALA A 154 16.89 25.61 -16.64
N LYS A 155 17.30 25.47 -15.36
CA LYS A 155 18.58 24.84 -14.99
C LYS A 155 18.73 23.39 -15.46
N TRP A 156 17.60 22.72 -15.75
CA TRP A 156 17.57 21.34 -16.24
C TRP A 156 17.27 21.23 -17.73
N ALA A 157 17.28 22.33 -18.49
CA ALA A 157 17.05 22.29 -19.95
C ALA A 157 18.04 21.39 -20.68
N GLY A 158 19.28 21.28 -20.20
CA GLY A 158 20.26 20.32 -20.71
C GLY A 158 19.96 18.88 -20.33
N GLY A 159 19.16 18.65 -19.29
CA GLY A 159 18.71 17.37 -18.73
C GLY A 159 19.35 17.04 -17.37
N MET A 160 18.54 16.46 -16.48
CA MET A 160 18.91 15.93 -15.17
C MET A 160 19.32 14.45 -15.26
N LYS A 161 20.44 14.07 -14.65
CA LYS A 161 20.88 12.66 -14.56
C LYS A 161 19.89 11.83 -13.72
N GLY A 162 19.93 10.51 -13.87
CA GLY A 162 19.22 9.60 -12.96
C GLY A 162 19.71 9.77 -11.52
N GLY A 163 18.79 9.60 -10.57
CA GLY A 163 19.07 9.68 -9.14
C GLY A 163 17.79 9.94 -8.33
N GLU A 164 17.92 9.95 -7.01
CA GLU A 164 16.81 10.09 -6.06
C GLU A 164 15.95 11.35 -6.30
N ALA A 165 16.58 12.48 -6.64
CA ALA A 165 15.89 13.74 -6.92
C ALA A 165 15.26 13.82 -8.32
N ASN A 166 15.41 12.77 -9.16
CA ASN A 166 14.90 12.78 -10.52
C ASN A 166 13.38 12.53 -10.55
N PRO A 167 12.58 13.40 -11.22
CA PRO A 167 11.12 13.28 -11.20
C PRO A 167 10.57 12.09 -12.00
N LEU A 168 11.42 11.39 -12.77
CA LEU A 168 11.07 10.10 -13.39
C LEU A 168 11.29 8.90 -12.45
N GLY A 169 11.89 9.12 -11.28
CA GLY A 169 12.14 8.08 -10.28
C GLY A 169 13.02 6.94 -10.76
N ALA A 170 12.82 5.77 -10.14
CA ALA A 170 13.73 4.64 -10.28
C ALA A 170 13.64 3.92 -11.65
N ARG A 171 12.48 3.97 -12.33
CA ARG A 171 12.26 3.28 -13.60
C ARG A 171 11.38 4.11 -14.52
N ALA A 172 11.52 3.90 -15.82
CA ALA A 172 10.58 4.41 -16.81
C ALA A 172 10.39 3.44 -17.99
N LEU A 173 9.12 3.31 -18.39
CA LEU A 173 8.61 2.56 -19.54
C LEU A 173 8.20 3.56 -20.62
N TYR A 174 8.68 3.33 -21.84
CA TYR A 174 8.56 4.29 -22.94
C TYR A 174 7.61 3.71 -23.95
N LEU A 175 6.51 4.43 -24.16
CA LEU A 175 5.41 3.95 -24.96
C LEU A 175 5.59 4.40 -26.40
N PHE A 176 5.36 3.46 -27.31
CA PHE A 176 5.45 3.67 -28.74
C PHE A 176 4.12 3.29 -29.38
N LYS A 177 3.75 4.00 -30.43
CA LYS A 177 2.61 3.68 -31.28
C LYS A 177 3.11 3.65 -32.72
N ASP A 178 2.83 2.57 -33.43
CA ASP A 178 3.23 2.40 -34.83
C ASP A 178 4.73 2.66 -35.08
N GLY A 179 5.57 2.16 -34.16
CA GLY A 179 7.03 2.32 -34.20
C GLY A 179 7.56 3.72 -33.82
N ARG A 180 6.68 4.65 -33.43
CA ARG A 180 7.05 6.02 -33.04
C ARG A 180 6.89 6.25 -31.54
N ASP A 181 7.86 6.92 -30.95
CA ASP A 181 7.82 7.32 -29.54
C ASP A 181 6.67 8.30 -29.32
N THR A 182 5.74 7.98 -28.42
CA THR A 182 4.61 8.86 -28.11
C THR A 182 4.98 10.01 -27.20
N LEU A 183 6.21 10.02 -26.68
CA LEU A 183 6.68 10.86 -25.58
C LEU A 183 5.94 10.62 -24.25
N TYR A 184 4.99 9.68 -24.24
CA TYR A 184 4.22 9.28 -23.08
C TYR A 184 4.90 8.14 -22.34
N ARG A 185 4.91 8.22 -21.01
CA ARG A 185 5.71 7.33 -20.16
C ARG A 185 4.92 6.85 -18.95
N ILE A 186 5.23 5.64 -18.53
CA ILE A 186 4.89 5.14 -17.19
C ILE A 186 6.21 5.13 -16.40
N HIS A 187 6.29 5.88 -15.31
CA HIS A 187 7.54 6.10 -14.60
C HIS A 187 7.36 6.21 -13.09
N GLY A 188 8.47 6.15 -12.36
CA GLY A 188 8.51 6.35 -10.91
C GLY A 188 8.26 7.81 -10.51
N THR A 189 8.42 8.14 -9.24
CA THR A 189 8.33 9.52 -8.76
C THR A 189 9.20 9.71 -7.55
N ASN A 190 9.74 10.92 -7.38
CA ASN A 190 10.38 11.37 -6.15
C ASN A 190 9.38 12.04 -5.17
N GLU A 191 8.10 12.14 -5.55
CA GLU A 191 7.00 12.74 -4.77
C GLU A 191 5.85 11.71 -4.70
N PRO A 192 5.93 10.69 -3.83
CA PRO A 192 4.96 9.59 -3.78
C PRO A 192 3.59 9.99 -3.22
N ASP A 193 3.51 11.09 -2.47
CA ASP A 193 2.29 11.73 -1.98
C ASP A 193 1.38 12.23 -3.13
N THR A 194 1.94 12.48 -4.31
CA THR A 194 1.18 12.88 -5.51
C THR A 194 0.40 11.73 -6.18
N ILE A 195 0.48 10.51 -5.66
CA ILE A 195 -0.16 9.35 -6.27
C ILE A 195 -1.68 9.37 -6.04
N GLY A 196 -2.42 9.13 -7.11
CA GLY A 196 -3.87 9.29 -7.17
C GLY A 196 -4.32 10.74 -7.34
N GLU A 197 -3.42 11.65 -7.71
CA GLU A 197 -3.73 13.03 -8.08
C GLU A 197 -3.47 13.30 -9.58
N ALA A 198 -4.08 14.37 -10.11
CA ALA A 198 -3.95 14.81 -11.51
C ALA A 198 -3.01 16.02 -11.60
N VAL A 199 -1.71 15.79 -11.36
CA VAL A 199 -0.70 16.85 -11.20
C VAL A 199 0.46 16.77 -12.21
N SER A 200 0.52 15.71 -13.01
CA SER A 200 1.61 15.51 -13.96
C SER A 200 1.44 16.38 -15.22
N SER A 201 2.50 16.52 -16.01
CA SER A 201 2.44 17.19 -17.33
C SER A 201 2.07 16.23 -18.47
N GLY A 202 1.42 15.11 -18.15
CA GLY A 202 0.85 14.15 -19.11
C GLY A 202 1.10 12.70 -18.71
N CYS A 203 2.33 12.33 -18.37
CA CYS A 203 2.75 10.94 -18.11
C CYS A 203 2.10 10.30 -16.87
N ILE A 204 2.19 8.97 -16.77
CA ILE A 204 1.75 8.17 -15.62
C ILE A 204 2.87 8.05 -14.60
N ARG A 205 2.61 8.53 -13.38
CA ARG A 205 3.51 8.46 -12.22
C ARG A 205 3.12 7.31 -11.32
N MET A 206 4.11 6.56 -10.86
CA MET A 206 3.96 5.44 -9.92
C MET A 206 4.92 5.64 -8.75
N MET A 207 4.60 5.10 -7.57
CA MET A 207 5.59 4.97 -6.50
C MET A 207 6.80 4.17 -7.00
N ASN A 208 8.00 4.47 -6.49
CA ASN A 208 9.22 3.78 -6.96
C ASN A 208 9.15 2.26 -6.75
N GLN A 209 8.61 1.82 -5.62
CA GLN A 209 8.38 0.41 -5.28
C GLN A 209 7.49 -0.29 -6.31
N ASP A 210 6.46 0.41 -6.78
CA ASP A 210 5.48 -0.13 -7.73
C ASP A 210 5.98 -0.11 -9.16
N VAL A 211 6.71 0.94 -9.59
CA VAL A 211 7.31 0.95 -10.93
C VAL A 211 8.47 -0.06 -11.02
N ILE A 212 9.22 -0.30 -9.94
CA ILE A 212 10.25 -1.35 -9.90
C ILE A 212 9.62 -2.73 -10.07
N ASP A 213 8.55 -3.00 -9.31
CA ASP A 213 7.78 -4.25 -9.45
C ASP A 213 7.23 -4.42 -10.87
N LEU A 214 6.56 -3.41 -11.41
CA LEU A 214 6.01 -3.43 -12.77
C LEU A 214 7.10 -3.65 -13.82
N TYR A 215 8.21 -2.90 -13.71
CA TYR A 215 9.36 -3.01 -14.62
C TYR A 215 9.92 -4.42 -14.64
N ASN A 216 9.99 -5.11 -13.50
CA ASN A 216 10.53 -6.47 -13.44
C ASN A 216 9.56 -7.53 -13.97
N ARG A 217 8.25 -7.26 -13.97
CA ARG A 217 7.22 -8.20 -14.43
C ARG A 217 7.02 -8.22 -15.93
N ILE A 218 7.13 -7.07 -16.59
CA ILE A 218 6.76 -6.95 -18.00
C ILE A 218 7.99 -6.98 -18.92
N PRO A 219 7.97 -7.72 -20.03
CA PRO A 219 9.00 -7.61 -21.06
C PRO A 219 8.87 -6.33 -21.89
N LYS A 220 9.87 -6.06 -22.74
CA LYS A 220 9.67 -5.16 -23.89
C LYS A 220 8.65 -5.80 -24.84
N GLY A 221 7.90 -4.99 -25.57
CA GLY A 221 6.82 -5.47 -26.44
C GLY A 221 5.47 -5.64 -25.71
N SER A 222 5.41 -5.44 -24.40
CA SER A 222 4.13 -5.48 -23.68
C SER A 222 3.16 -4.42 -24.19
N LYS A 223 1.93 -4.85 -24.46
CA LYS A 223 0.83 -3.97 -24.87
C LYS A 223 0.38 -3.08 -23.71
N VAL A 224 0.14 -1.83 -24.02
CA VAL A 224 -0.46 -0.84 -23.11
C VAL A 224 -1.72 -0.29 -23.77
N VAL A 225 -2.81 -0.21 -23.02
CA VAL A 225 -4.05 0.44 -23.43
C VAL A 225 -4.33 1.56 -22.44
N ILE A 226 -4.46 2.78 -22.93
CA ILE A 226 -4.81 3.95 -22.13
C ILE A 226 -6.26 4.31 -22.43
N LEU A 227 -7.09 4.21 -21.41
CA LEU A 227 -8.51 4.55 -21.48
C LEU A 227 -8.69 6.08 -21.53
N PRO A 228 -9.81 6.58 -22.05
CA PRO A 228 -10.18 7.98 -21.89
C PRO A 228 -10.27 8.38 -20.41
N ALA A 229 -9.90 9.63 -20.12
CA ALA A 229 -10.07 10.26 -18.81
C ALA A 229 -11.51 10.71 -18.55
#